data_AF-A0A0F8ZCT2-F1
#
_entry.id   AF-A0A0F8ZCT2-F1
#
_cell.length_a   1.000
_cell.length_b   1.000
_cell.length_c   1.000
_cell.angle_alpha   90.00
_cell.angle_beta   90.00
_cell.angle_gamma   90.00
#
_symmetry.space_group_name_H-M   'P 1'
#
loop_
_entity.id
_entity.type
_entity.pdbx_description
1 polymer ?
#
loop_
_entity_poly.entity_id
_entity_poly.type
_entity_poly.pdbx_seq_one_letter_code
_entity_poly.pdbx_strand_id
1 'polypeptide(L)'
;MKLPATGKPRDELLAEMRAWQARDADWRSGKMWSLVYFAGEDVAEVLKEAYTTFFYTNALSPVAFPSVRKLESEVIAMTAELLGSSEAVGNMTSGGTESILMAIKTARERARAERPDVTEPEMV
;
A
#
# COMPACT_ATOMS: atom_id res chain seq x y z
N MET A 1 -6.26 5.75 27.57
CA MET A 1 -4.81 6.08 27.45
C MET A 1 -4.64 7.59 27.43
N LYS A 2 -3.51 8.10 27.92
CA LYS A 2 -3.09 9.51 27.80
C LYS A 2 -1.65 9.54 27.28
N LEU A 3 -1.25 10.59 26.57
CA LEU A 3 0.15 10.81 26.21
C LEU A 3 1.00 10.90 27.49
N PRO A 4 2.12 10.18 27.62
CA PRO A 4 2.95 10.27 28.81
C PRO A 4 3.60 11.65 28.92
N ALA A 5 3.76 12.15 30.14
CA ALA A 5 4.39 13.45 30.38
C ALA A 5 5.87 13.49 29.96
N THR A 6 6.53 12.32 29.95
CA THR A 6 7.92 12.14 29.51
C THR A 6 8.00 10.98 28.54
N GLY A 7 8.84 11.12 27.50
CA GLY A 7 9.08 10.06 26.53
C GLY A 7 9.67 8.81 27.19
N LYS A 8 9.16 7.64 26.79
CA LYS A 8 9.69 6.36 27.25
C LYS A 8 11.10 6.13 26.68
N PRO A 9 12.05 5.62 27.47
CA PRO A 9 13.35 5.19 26.96
C PRO A 9 13.20 4.20 25.80
N ARG A 10 14.06 4.33 24.78
CA ARG A 10 13.98 3.52 23.56
C ARG A 10 13.94 2.01 23.83
N ASP A 11 14.77 1.53 24.74
CA ASP A 11 14.89 0.09 24.99
C ASP A 11 13.65 -0.49 25.69
N GLU A 12 13.03 0.30 26.58
CA GLU A 12 11.76 -0.05 27.22
C GLU A 12 10.63 -0.10 26.17
N LEU A 13 10.57 0.90 25.28
CA LEU A 13 9.61 0.92 24.17
C LEU A 13 9.75 -0.31 23.26
N LEU A 14 10.98 -0.65 22.87
CA LEU A 14 11.24 -1.81 22.02
C LEU A 14 10.95 -3.14 22.72
N ALA A 15 11.19 -3.23 24.03
CA ALA A 15 10.84 -4.42 24.81
C ALA A 15 9.32 -4.64 24.83
N GLU A 16 8.53 -3.58 24.99
CA GLU A 16 7.07 -3.65 24.94
C GLU A 16 6.54 -4.04 23.57
N MET A 17 7.08 -3.44 22.50
CA MET A 17 6.73 -3.81 21.12
C MET A 17 6.96 -5.29 20.86
N ARG A 18 8.10 -5.86 21.30
CA ARG A 18 8.39 -7.29 21.19
C ARG A 18 7.43 -8.14 22.02
N ALA A 19 7.08 -7.70 23.22
CA ALA A 19 6.11 -8.41 24.06
C ALA A 19 4.71 -8.44 23.43
N TRP A 20 4.31 -7.39 22.69
CA TRP A 20 3.07 -7.41 21.92
C TRP A 20 3.16 -8.36 20.74
N GLN A 21 4.23 -8.26 19.94
CA GLN A 21 4.46 -9.13 18.78
C GLN A 21 4.48 -10.62 19.16
N ALA A 22 5.02 -10.97 20.33
CA ALA A 22 5.05 -12.35 20.83
C ALA A 22 3.65 -12.95 21.07
N ARG A 23 2.59 -12.14 21.09
CA ARG A 23 1.19 -12.58 21.21
C ARG A 23 0.46 -12.62 19.88
N ASP A 24 1.07 -12.09 18.81
CA ASP A 24 0.51 -12.17 17.48
C ASP A 24 0.53 -13.62 16.99
N ALA A 25 -0.34 -13.93 16.04
CA ALA A 25 -0.42 -15.27 15.52
C ALA A 25 0.87 -15.67 14.77
N ASP A 26 1.33 -16.89 15.02
CA ASP A 26 2.55 -17.44 14.41
C ASP A 26 2.31 -17.82 12.94
N TRP A 27 2.33 -16.81 12.08
CA TRP A 27 2.20 -16.99 10.64
C TRP A 27 3.39 -17.75 10.03
N ARG A 28 4.56 -17.77 10.68
CA ARG A 28 5.74 -18.50 10.21
C ARG A 28 5.61 -20.01 10.35
N SER A 29 4.75 -20.49 11.25
CA SER A 29 4.46 -21.93 11.38
C SER A 29 3.80 -22.56 10.15
N GLY A 30 3.31 -21.75 9.20
CA GLY A 30 2.58 -22.21 8.02
C GLY A 30 1.15 -22.70 8.32
N LYS A 31 0.67 -22.53 9.56
CA LYS A 31 -0.68 -22.96 9.99
C LYS A 31 -1.73 -21.85 9.91
N MET A 32 -1.40 -20.73 9.28
CA MET A 32 -2.30 -19.61 9.06
C MET A 32 -2.72 -19.58 7.61
N TRP A 33 -4.04 -19.54 7.38
CA TRP A 33 -4.58 -19.31 6.05
C TRP A 33 -4.73 -17.80 5.80
N SER A 34 -4.20 -17.31 4.67
CA SER A 34 -4.23 -15.88 4.28
C SER A 34 -3.39 -14.96 5.19
N LEU A 35 -3.66 -13.64 5.12
CA LEU A 35 -3.12 -12.54 5.94
C LEU A 35 -1.67 -12.15 5.68
N VAL A 36 -0.73 -13.10 5.65
CA VAL A 36 0.71 -12.80 5.46
C VAL A 36 1.25 -13.55 4.24
N TYR A 37 1.54 -12.80 3.17
CA TYR A 37 2.12 -13.31 1.93
C TYR A 37 3.64 -13.14 1.96
N PHE A 38 4.33 -14.01 2.68
CA PHE A 38 5.78 -13.96 2.84
C PHE A 38 6.50 -14.54 1.61
N ALA A 39 7.36 -13.74 0.99
CA ALA A 39 8.04 -14.08 -0.27
C ALA A 39 9.45 -14.67 -0.09
N GLY A 40 9.91 -14.88 1.16
CA GLY A 40 11.27 -15.33 1.45
C GLY A 40 12.07 -14.29 2.23
N GLU A 41 13.13 -14.74 2.91
CA GLU A 41 13.98 -13.86 3.74
C GLU A 41 14.82 -12.91 2.87
N ASP A 42 15.24 -13.35 1.68
CA ASP A 42 15.95 -12.51 0.70
C ASP A 42 15.08 -11.31 0.27
N VAL A 43 13.81 -11.53 -0.05
CA VAL A 43 12.86 -10.46 -0.35
C VAL A 43 12.60 -9.59 0.89
N ALA A 44 12.49 -10.19 2.07
CA ALA A 44 12.24 -9.46 3.30
C ALA A 44 13.36 -8.49 3.68
N GLU A 45 14.62 -8.85 3.44
CA GLU A 45 15.76 -7.95 3.65
C GLU A 45 15.71 -6.75 2.69
N VAL A 46 15.44 -6.99 1.40
CA VAL A 46 15.25 -5.89 0.43
C VAL A 46 14.11 -4.96 0.85
N LEU A 47 12.98 -5.50 1.33
CA LEU A 47 11.85 -4.69 1.80
C LEU A 47 12.21 -3.83 3.02
N LYS A 48 12.97 -4.38 3.97
CA LYS A 48 13.44 -3.62 5.15
C LYS A 48 14.37 -2.48 4.73
N GLU A 49 15.33 -2.76 3.87
CA GLU A 49 16.28 -1.75 3.37
C GLU A 49 15.57 -0.65 2.57
N ALA A 50 14.67 -1.01 1.67
CA ALA A 50 13.89 -0.06 0.89
C ALA A 50 13.01 0.82 1.81
N TYR A 51 12.27 0.23 2.74
CA TYR A 51 11.40 0.97 3.65
C TYR A 51 12.18 1.95 4.53
N THR A 52 13.30 1.51 5.10
CA THR A 52 14.14 2.37 5.94
C THR A 52 14.84 3.47 5.14
N THR A 53 15.25 3.19 3.90
CA THR A 53 15.84 4.18 2.98
C THR A 53 14.85 5.30 2.64
N PHE A 54 13.59 4.95 2.37
CA PHE A 54 12.56 5.92 1.95
C PHE A 54 11.61 6.35 3.08
N PHE A 55 11.91 6.03 4.34
CA PHE A 55 10.98 6.13 5.49
C PHE A 55 10.29 7.49 5.66
N TYR A 56 10.99 8.59 5.38
CA TYR A 56 10.45 9.97 5.49
C TYR A 56 10.04 10.59 4.14
N THR A 57 9.98 9.79 3.08
CA THR A 57 9.64 10.27 1.74
C THR A 57 8.12 10.43 1.60
N ASN A 58 7.69 11.46 0.87
CA ASN A 58 6.27 11.76 0.71
C ASN A 58 5.89 11.92 -0.78
N ALA A 59 5.10 10.99 -1.31
CA ALA A 59 4.65 10.99 -2.71
C ALA A 59 3.80 12.23 -3.10
N LEU A 60 3.28 12.99 -2.13
CA LEU A 60 2.52 14.23 -2.40
C LEU A 60 3.32 15.26 -3.20
N SER A 61 4.65 15.28 -3.06
CA SER A 61 5.52 16.19 -3.82
C SER A 61 6.50 15.41 -4.70
N PRO A 62 6.08 14.99 -5.90
CA PRO A 62 6.96 14.27 -6.83
C PRO A 62 8.11 15.15 -7.38
N VAL A 63 8.01 16.47 -7.20
CA VAL A 63 9.11 17.41 -7.51
C VAL A 63 10.20 17.34 -6.43
N ALA A 64 9.82 17.28 -5.15
CA ALA A 64 10.77 17.14 -4.06
C ALA A 64 11.34 15.72 -3.95
N PHE A 65 10.56 14.70 -4.35
CA PHE A 65 10.91 13.29 -4.22
C PHE A 65 10.80 12.55 -5.57
N PRO A 66 11.69 12.85 -6.53
CA PRO A 66 11.63 12.27 -7.87
C PRO A 66 11.88 10.76 -7.89
N SER A 67 12.57 10.22 -6.88
CA SER A 67 12.79 8.78 -6.71
C SER A 67 11.47 8.02 -6.56
N VAL A 68 10.57 8.47 -5.68
CA VAL A 68 9.27 7.82 -5.48
C VAL A 68 8.42 7.88 -6.73
N ARG A 69 8.38 9.02 -7.43
CA ARG A 69 7.70 9.12 -8.73
C ARG A 69 8.20 8.07 -9.72
N LYS A 70 9.52 7.89 -9.83
CA LYS A 70 10.13 6.88 -10.70
C LYS A 70 9.69 5.47 -10.29
N LEU A 71 9.81 5.13 -9.01
CA LEU A 71 9.44 3.82 -8.48
C LEU A 71 7.96 3.49 -8.73
N GLU A 72 7.04 4.42 -8.44
CA GLU A 72 5.61 4.21 -8.71
C GLU A 72 5.34 4.01 -10.21
N SER A 73 5.99 4.79 -11.07
CA SER A 73 5.83 4.67 -12.53
C SER A 73 6.31 3.31 -13.06
N GLU A 74 7.44 2.81 -12.54
CA GLU A 74 8.01 1.51 -12.93
C GLU A 74 7.13 0.36 -12.44
N VAL A 75 6.59 0.41 -11.22
CA VAL A 75 5.65 -0.62 -10.72
C VAL A 75 4.38 -0.67 -11.56
N ILE A 76 3.83 0.50 -11.93
CA ILE A 76 2.66 0.58 -12.82
C ILE A 76 2.98 -0.05 -14.18
N ALA A 77 4.11 0.30 -14.79
CA ALA A 77 4.51 -0.23 -16.09
C ALA A 77 4.72 -1.76 -16.07
N MET A 78 5.44 -2.29 -15.07
CA MET A 78 5.65 -3.73 -14.90
C MET A 78 4.32 -4.47 -14.70
N THR A 79 3.39 -3.89 -13.93
CA THR A 79 2.07 -4.50 -13.68
C THR A 79 1.21 -4.49 -14.94
N ALA A 80 1.24 -3.40 -15.70
CA ALA A 80 0.54 -3.26 -16.98
C ALA A 80 1.03 -4.31 -18.00
N GLU A 81 2.35 -4.49 -18.12
CA GLU A 81 2.96 -5.53 -18.94
C GLU A 81 2.56 -6.94 -18.48
N LEU A 82 2.65 -7.22 -17.17
CA LEU A 82 2.29 -8.52 -16.59
C LEU A 82 0.84 -8.91 -16.88
N LEU A 83 -0.07 -7.93 -16.94
CA LEU A 83 -1.49 -8.14 -17.24
C LEU A 83 -1.81 -8.09 -18.75
N GLY A 84 -0.80 -7.99 -19.61
CA GLY A 84 -0.96 -8.05 -21.06
C GLY A 84 -1.46 -6.76 -21.70
N SER A 85 -1.25 -5.60 -21.06
CA SER A 85 -1.67 -4.30 -21.59
C SER A 85 -0.57 -3.25 -21.39
N SER A 86 0.49 -3.29 -22.20
CA SER A 86 1.62 -2.36 -22.09
C SER A 86 1.26 -0.88 -22.29
N GLU A 87 0.14 -0.59 -22.97
CA GLU A 87 -0.39 0.75 -23.16
C GLU A 87 -1.24 1.25 -21.97
N ALA A 88 -1.51 0.39 -20.99
CA ALA A 88 -2.30 0.77 -19.83
C ALA A 88 -1.54 1.78 -18.95
N VAL A 89 -2.28 2.77 -18.47
CA VAL A 89 -1.81 3.75 -17.48
C VAL A 89 -2.54 3.52 -16.16
N GLY A 90 -1.98 4.03 -15.07
CA GLY A 90 -2.58 3.86 -13.75
C GLY A 90 -1.96 4.73 -12.66
N ASN A 91 -2.33 4.42 -11.43
CA ASN A 91 -1.83 5.04 -10.22
C ASN A 91 -1.62 3.98 -9.15
N MET A 92 -0.65 4.20 -8.27
CA MET A 92 -0.52 3.43 -7.03
C MET A 92 -1.66 3.82 -6.08
N THR A 93 -2.14 2.85 -5.30
CA THR A 93 -3.15 3.02 -4.26
C THR A 93 -2.69 2.33 -2.98
N SER A 94 -3.37 2.58 -1.85
CA SER A 94 -3.05 1.95 -0.56
C SER A 94 -3.40 0.46 -0.49
N GLY A 95 -4.23 -0.05 -1.41
CA GLY A 95 -4.63 -1.45 -1.44
C GLY A 95 -5.85 -1.70 -2.34
N GLY A 96 -6.28 -2.96 -2.40
CA GLY A 96 -7.33 -3.41 -3.32
C GLY A 96 -8.65 -2.67 -3.19
N THR A 97 -9.08 -2.35 -1.96
CA THR A 97 -10.32 -1.59 -1.72
C THR A 97 -10.26 -0.20 -2.35
N GLU A 98 -9.17 0.53 -2.18
CA GLU A 98 -9.02 1.85 -2.81
C GLU A 98 -8.96 1.73 -4.34
N SER A 99 -8.25 0.74 -4.88
CA SER A 99 -8.22 0.49 -6.34
C SER A 99 -9.63 0.26 -6.91
N ILE A 100 -10.46 -0.56 -6.25
CA ILE A 100 -11.84 -0.81 -6.67
C ILE A 100 -12.66 0.48 -6.61
N LEU A 101 -12.57 1.24 -5.51
CA LEU A 101 -13.30 2.51 -5.36
C LEU A 101 -12.88 3.54 -6.43
N MET A 102 -11.60 3.61 -6.77
CA MET A 102 -11.11 4.50 -7.82
C MET A 102 -11.59 4.09 -9.21
N ALA A 103 -11.65 2.79 -9.52
CA ALA A 103 -12.22 2.29 -10.76
C ALA A 103 -13.72 2.61 -10.86
N ILE A 104 -14.48 2.36 -9.79
CA ILE A 104 -15.91 2.69 -9.69
C ILE A 104 -16.14 4.19 -9.87
N LYS A 105 -15.40 5.04 -9.13
CA LYS A 105 -15.48 6.49 -9.25
C LYS A 105 -15.23 6.93 -10.69
N THR A 106 -14.20 6.39 -11.33
CA THR A 106 -13.84 6.71 -12.71
C THR A 106 -14.97 6.34 -13.68
N ALA A 107 -15.51 5.12 -13.57
CA ALA A 107 -16.63 4.67 -14.39
C ALA A 107 -17.89 5.53 -14.18
N ARG A 108 -18.19 5.90 -12.93
CA ARG A 108 -19.32 6.77 -12.58
C ARG A 108 -19.18 8.16 -13.18
N GLU A 109 -18.03 8.81 -13.02
CA GLU A 109 -17.79 10.16 -13.58
C GLU A 109 -17.85 10.14 -15.11
N ARG A 110 -17.27 9.10 -15.74
CA ARG A 110 -17.38 8.90 -17.19
C ARG A 110 -18.83 8.73 -17.64
N ALA A 111 -19.61 7.90 -16.95
CA ALA A 111 -21.03 7.71 -17.26
C ALA A 111 -21.83 9.01 -17.10
N ARG A 112 -21.57 9.82 -16.07
CA ARG A 112 -22.22 11.14 -15.91
C ARG A 112 -21.93 12.08 -17.09
N ALA A 113 -20.72 12.04 -17.64
CA ALA A 113 -20.32 12.89 -18.76
C ALA A 113 -20.85 12.38 -20.11
N GLU A 114 -20.82 11.05 -20.33
CA GLU A 114 -21.14 10.44 -21.62
C GLU A 114 -22.60 9.96 -21.75
N ARG A 115 -23.29 9.72 -20.62
CA ARG A 115 -24.67 9.21 -20.54
C ARG A 115 -25.50 9.98 -19.51
N PRO A 116 -25.87 11.24 -19.81
CA PRO A 116 -26.60 12.11 -18.88
C PRO A 116 -28.03 11.61 -18.55
N ASP A 117 -28.56 10.67 -19.35
CA ASP A 117 -29.82 9.96 -19.11
C ASP A 117 -29.73 8.98 -17.92
N VAL A 118 -28.53 8.53 -17.55
CA VAL A 118 -28.30 7.67 -16.38
C VAL A 118 -28.16 8.54 -15.13
N THR A 119 -29.28 8.83 -14.47
CA THR A 119 -29.31 9.70 -13.28
C THR A 119 -29.05 8.97 -11.96
N GLU A 120 -29.33 7.66 -11.91
CA GLU A 120 -29.20 6.82 -10.71
C GLU A 120 -28.43 5.53 -11.03
N PRO A 121 -27.09 5.57 -11.11
CA PRO A 121 -26.28 4.38 -11.35
C PRO A 121 -26.28 3.43 -10.14
N GLU A 122 -26.45 2.13 -10.40
CA GLU A 122 -26.39 1.07 -9.39
C GLU A 122 -24.96 0.51 -9.25
N MET A 123 -24.55 0.21 -8.01
CA MET A 123 -23.33 -0.52 -7.68
C MET A 123 -23.74 -1.92 -7.21
N VAL A 124 -23.23 -2.96 -7.88
CA VAL A 124 -23.48 -4.38 -7.57
C VAL A 124 -22.29 -5.00 -6.87
#